data_AF-A0A6B3F5L9-F1
#
_entry.id   AF-A0A6B3F5L9-F1
#
_cell.length_a   1.000
_cell.length_b   1.000
_cell.length_c   1.000
_cell.angle_alpha   90.00
_cell.angle_beta   90.00
_cell.angle_gamma   90.00
#
_symmetry.space_group_name_H-M   'P 1'
#
loop_
_entity.id
_entity.type
_entity.pdbx_description
1 polymer ?
#
loop_
_entity_poly.entity_id
_entity_poly.type
_entity_poly.pdbx_seq_one_letter_code
_entity_poly.pdbx_strand_id
1 'polypeptide(L)'
;SGLYRVSGGGASLAARIEEIRAETDAAIEAGARLIVLSDRHSDAEHAPIPSLLLTAAVHHHLIKTKQRSEVGLLVEAGDVREVHHVALLIG
;
A
#
# COMPACT_ATOMS: atom_id res chain seq x y z
N SER A 1 -0.78 -6.58 -3.70
CA SER A 1 -1.70 -6.91 -2.59
C SER A 1 -1.08 -6.45 -1.27
N GLY A 2 -1.86 -5.78 -0.42
CA GLY A 2 -1.44 -5.22 0.87
C GLY A 2 -1.58 -6.18 2.04
N LEU A 3 -1.20 -7.45 1.86
CA LEU A 3 -1.29 -8.49 2.88
C LEU A 3 0.10 -9.00 3.26
N TYR A 4 0.30 -9.38 4.53
CA TYR A 4 1.57 -9.94 5.04
C TYR A 4 1.32 -11.19 5.90
N ARG A 5 2.31 -12.07 6.01
CA ARG A 5 2.19 -13.30 6.81
C ARG A 5 2.20 -13.01 8.31
N VAL A 6 1.18 -13.49 9.00
CA VAL A 6 1.03 -13.29 10.46
C VAL A 6 2.15 -13.98 11.24
N SER A 7 2.54 -15.18 10.82
CA SER A 7 3.58 -15.98 11.49
C SER A 7 4.96 -15.29 11.53
N GLY A 8 5.23 -14.38 10.60
CA GLY A 8 6.48 -13.62 10.57
C GLY A 8 6.45 -12.28 11.31
N GLY A 9 5.30 -11.91 11.90
CA GLY A 9 5.14 -10.71 12.73
C GLY A 9 5.59 -9.41 12.05
N GLY A 10 6.14 -8.49 12.85
CA GLY A 10 6.58 -7.18 12.37
C GLY A 10 7.68 -7.22 11.30
N ALA A 11 8.53 -8.25 11.31
CA ALA A 11 9.55 -8.44 10.29
C ALA A 11 8.92 -8.77 8.93
N SER A 12 7.90 -9.63 8.90
CA SER A 12 7.16 -9.91 7.66
C SER A 12 6.39 -8.70 7.16
N LEU A 13 5.83 -7.88 8.06
CA LEU A 13 5.18 -6.63 7.69
C LEU A 13 6.17 -5.67 7.00
N ALA A 14 7.34 -5.45 7.62
CA ALA A 14 8.37 -4.57 7.07
C ALA A 14 8.88 -5.06 5.71
N ALA A 15 9.17 -6.37 5.59
CA ALA A 15 9.59 -6.96 4.32
C ALA A 15 8.53 -6.77 3.24
N ARG A 16 7.25 -7.00 3.55
CA ARG A 16 6.15 -6.83 2.60
C ARG A 16 6.02 -5.39 2.12
N ILE A 17 6.24 -4.40 2.98
CA ILE A 17 6.23 -2.99 2.57
C ILE A 17 7.32 -2.70 1.54
N GLU A 18 8.54 -3.21 1.74
CA GLU A 18 9.63 -3.02 0.76
C GLU A 18 9.36 -3.75 -0.55
N GLU A 19 8.78 -4.95 -0.50
CA GLU A 19 8.33 -5.67 -1.70
C GLU A 19 7.30 -4.85 -2.48
N ILE A 20 6.29 -4.28 -1.81
CA ILE A 20 5.26 -3.45 -2.45
C ILE A 20 5.87 -2.21 -3.10
N ARG A 21 6.88 -1.58 -2.49
CA ARG A 21 7.59 -0.45 -3.12
C ARG A 21 8.26 -0.87 -4.42
N ALA A 22 9.00 -1.97 -4.40
CA ALA A 22 9.65 -2.51 -5.60
C ALA A 22 8.63 -2.94 -6.68
N GLU A 23 7.53 -3.58 -6.29
CA GLU A 23 6.42 -3.94 -7.19
C GLU A 23 5.80 -2.68 -7.83
N THR A 24 5.68 -1.59 -7.06
CA THR A 24 5.13 -0.31 -7.54
C THR A 24 6.07 0.33 -8.56
N ASP A 25 7.37 0.37 -8.28
CA ASP A 25 8.38 0.90 -9.21
C ASP A 25 8.36 0.13 -10.52
N ALA A 26 8.39 -1.21 -10.45
CA ALA A 26 8.34 -2.07 -11.64
C ALA A 26 7.05 -1.87 -12.45
N ALA A 27 5.91 -1.66 -11.78
CA ALA A 27 4.64 -1.38 -12.47
C ALA A 27 4.66 -0.03 -13.19
N ILE A 28 5.25 1.01 -12.59
CA ILE A 28 5.40 2.33 -13.21
C ILE A 28 6.34 2.26 -14.41
N GLU A 29 7.48 1.56 -14.29
CA GLU A 29 8.41 1.32 -15.40
C GLU A 29 7.74 0.56 -16.55
N ALA A 30 6.83 -0.37 -16.25
CA ALA A 30 6.00 -1.06 -17.23
C ALA A 30 4.90 -0.18 -17.85
N GLY A 31 4.77 1.09 -17.44
CA GLY A 31 3.85 2.07 -18.00
C GLY A 31 2.53 2.21 -17.25
N ALA A 32 2.39 1.65 -16.04
CA ALA A 32 1.18 1.82 -15.24
C ALA A 32 0.94 3.28 -14.86
N ARG A 33 -0.29 3.76 -15.08
CA ARG A 33 -0.74 5.12 -14.71
C ARG A 33 -1.67 5.14 -13.49
N LEU A 34 -2.05 3.96 -13.00
CA LEU A 34 -2.89 3.79 -11.82
C LEU A 34 -2.38 2.58 -11.03
N ILE A 35 -2.16 2.76 -9.73
CA ILE A 35 -1.79 1.69 -8.81
C ILE A 35 -2.93 1.50 -7.81
N VAL A 36 -3.39 0.27 -7.70
CA VAL A 36 -4.44 -0.11 -6.75
C VAL A 36 -3.78 -0.73 -5.53
N LEU A 37 -3.87 -0.04 -4.40
CA LEU A 37 -3.47 -0.54 -3.08
C LEU A 37 -4.71 -1.15 -2.44
N SER A 38 -4.66 -2.44 -2.14
CA SER A 38 -5.83 -3.19 -1.69
C SER A 38 -5.47 -4.09 -0.51
N ASP A 39 -6.27 -4.02 0.55
CA ASP A 39 -6.21 -4.88 1.74
C ASP A 39 -7.18 -6.07 1.67
N ARG A 40 -7.83 -6.28 0.52
CA ARG A 40 -8.80 -7.35 0.30
C ARG A 40 -8.15 -8.73 0.37
N HIS A 41 -8.98 -9.75 0.57
CA HIS A 41 -8.58 -11.17 0.61
C HIS A 41 -7.69 -11.56 1.80
N SER A 42 -7.78 -10.86 2.93
CA SER A 42 -7.16 -11.31 4.17
C SER A 42 -7.75 -12.65 4.63
N ASP A 43 -6.90 -13.47 5.25
CA ASP A 43 -7.24 -14.80 5.75
C ASP A 43 -6.48 -15.08 7.07
N ALA A 44 -6.56 -16.31 7.58
CA ALA A 44 -5.92 -16.69 8.83
C ALA A 44 -4.38 -16.60 8.79
N GLU A 45 -3.78 -16.71 7.61
CA GLU A 45 -2.33 -16.69 7.39
C GLU A 45 -1.83 -15.31 6.98
N HIS A 46 -2.70 -14.50 6.35
CA HIS A 46 -2.38 -13.21 5.77
C HIS A 46 -3.23 -12.08 6.38
N ALA A 47 -2.59 -11.27 7.23
CA ALA A 47 -3.21 -10.09 7.79
C ALA A 47 -3.14 -8.90 6.82
N PRO A 48 -4.16 -8.02 6.84
CA PRO A 48 -4.11 -6.78 6.08
C PRO A 48 -3.10 -5.80 6.70
N ILE A 49 -2.33 -5.14 5.85
CA ILE A 49 -1.57 -3.94 6.23
C ILE A 49 -2.57 -2.80 6.39
N PRO A 50 -2.58 -2.06 7.52
CA PRO A 50 -3.47 -0.92 7.70
C PRO A 50 -3.39 0.04 6.52
N SER A 51 -4.54 0.43 5.96
CA SER A 51 -4.59 1.13 4.67
C SER A 51 -3.84 2.45 4.69
N LEU A 52 -3.87 3.16 5.82
CA LEU A 52 -3.12 4.40 6.01
C LEU A 52 -1.61 4.17 5.98
N LEU A 53 -1.12 3.11 6.63
CA LEU A 53 0.29 2.75 6.63
C LEU A 53 0.75 2.37 5.22
N LEU A 54 -0.02 1.53 4.53
CA LEU A 54 0.27 1.09 3.16
C LEU A 54 0.33 2.30 2.22
N THR A 55 -0.68 3.16 2.27
CA THR A 55 -0.77 4.36 1.43
C THR A 55 0.39 5.31 1.71
N ALA A 56 0.69 5.62 2.96
CA ALA A 56 1.80 6.49 3.33
C ALA A 56 3.15 5.90 2.87
N ALA A 57 3.37 4.61 3.05
CA ALA A 57 4.61 3.95 2.67
C ALA A 57 4.88 4.02 1.16
N VAL A 58 3.86 3.84 0.33
CA VAL A 58 3.96 3.95 -1.14
C VAL A 58 4.04 5.41 -1.56
N HIS A 59 3.18 6.28 -1.03
CA HIS A 59 3.16 7.70 -1.36
C HIS A 59 4.51 8.36 -1.11
N HIS A 60 5.10 8.17 0.08
CA HIS A 60 6.41 8.74 0.40
C HIS A 60 7.56 8.11 -0.38
N HIS A 61 7.47 6.82 -0.73
CA HIS A 61 8.44 6.18 -1.61
C HIS A 61 8.45 6.85 -2.99
N LEU A 62 7.27 7.01 -3.59
CA LEU A 62 7.12 7.64 -4.91
C LEU A 62 7.57 9.11 -4.92
N ILE A 63 7.43 9.82 -3.80
CA ILE A 63 8.02 11.18 -3.67
C ILE A 63 9.54 11.10 -3.71
N LYS A 64 10.16 10.20 -2.92
CA LYS A 64 11.62 10.06 -2.84
C LYS A 64 12.22 9.66 -4.18
N THR A 65 11.55 8.80 -4.93
CA THR A 65 11.97 8.37 -6.27
C THR A 65 11.53 9.33 -7.38
N LYS A 66 10.81 10.41 -7.06
CA LYS A 66 10.27 11.41 -8.01
C LYS A 66 9.25 10.86 -9.02
N GLN A 67 8.59 9.76 -8.71
CA GLN A 67 7.61 9.10 -9.59
C GLN A 67 6.15 9.44 -9.22
N ARG A 68 5.90 10.16 -8.12
CA ARG A 68 4.54 10.40 -7.59
C ARG A 68 3.58 11.09 -8.58
N SER A 69 4.08 11.99 -9.43
CA SER A 69 3.26 12.71 -10.42
C SER A 69 2.88 11.85 -11.63
N GLU A 70 3.52 10.70 -11.81
CA GLU A 70 3.35 9.87 -13.00
C GLU A 70 2.17 8.90 -12.90
N VAL A 71 1.63 8.73 -11.69
CA VAL A 71 0.70 7.65 -11.35
C VAL A 71 -0.38 8.11 -10.36
N GLY A 72 -1.61 7.66 -10.58
CA GLY A 72 -2.69 7.75 -9.59
C GLY A 72 -2.61 6.62 -8.56
N LEU A 73 -2.98 6.90 -7.31
CA LEU A 73 -3.16 5.88 -6.29
C LEU A 73 -4.65 5.71 -6.03
N LEU A 74 -5.15 4.48 -6.14
CA LEU A 74 -6.49 4.07 -5.72
C LEU A 74 -6.34 3.16 -4.50
N VAL A 75 -7.04 3.48 -3.42
CA VAL A 75 -6.98 2.69 -2.19
C VAL A 75 -8.31 1.96 -2.00
N GLU A 76 -8.28 0.64 -2.02
CA GLU A 76 -9.36 -0.22 -1.55
C GLU A 76 -9.06 -0.58 -0.09
N ALA A 77 -9.87 -0.05 0.83
CA ALA A 77 -9.64 -0.16 2.27
C ALA A 77 -10.88 -0.70 3.00
N GLY A 78 -10.72 -1.80 3.74
CA GLY A 78 -11.77 -2.36 4.61
C GLY A 78 -11.80 -1.78 6.02
N ASP A 79 -10.73 -1.09 6.43
CA ASP A 79 -10.55 -0.47 7.75
C ASP A 79 -11.05 0.98 7.83
N VAL A 80 -11.37 1.62 6.70
CA VAL A 80 -11.83 3.02 6.62
C VAL A 80 -13.32 3.12 6.84
N ARG A 81 -13.72 3.71 7.97
CA ARG A 81 -15.14 3.77 8.38
C ARG A 81 -15.65 5.14 8.80
N GLU A 82 -14.75 6.08 9.05
CA GLU A 82 -15.09 7.39 9.61
C GLU A 82 -14.46 8.49 8.76
N VAL A 83 -15.04 9.69 8.84
CA VAL A 83 -14.54 10.87 8.14
C VAL A 83 -13.06 11.15 8.43
N HIS A 84 -12.60 10.88 9.65
CA HIS A 84 -11.20 11.04 10.00
C HIS A 84 -10.30 10.07 9.21
N HIS A 85 -10.68 8.80 9.08
CA HIS A 85 -9.95 7.80 8.30
C HIS A 85 -9.87 8.20 6.82
N VAL A 86 -10.97 8.68 6.24
CA VAL A 86 -11.01 9.16 4.85
C VAL A 86 -10.12 10.39 4.68
N ALA A 87 -10.22 11.37 5.59
CA ALA A 87 -9.42 12.59 5.52
C ALA A 87 -7.91 12.28 5.58
N LEU A 88 -7.50 11.35 6.45
CA LEU A 88 -6.10 10.94 6.56
C LEU A 88 -5.57 10.19 5.33
N LEU A 89 -6.42 9.49 4.57
CA LEU A 89 -5.99 8.80 3.36
C LEU A 89 -5.84 9.71 2.13
N ILE A 90 -6.58 10.82 2.10
CA ILE A 90 -6.55 11.78 1.00
C ILE A 90 -5.37 12.75 1.13
N GLY A 91 -4.99 13.10 2.36
CA GLY A 91 -3.91 14.05 2.67
C GLY A 91 -2.52 13.52 2.32
#